data_AF-A0A413MDY9-F1
#
_entry.id   AF-A0A413MDY9-F1
#
_cell.length_a   1.000
_cell.length_b   1.000
_cell.length_c   1.000
_cell.angle_alpha   90.00
_cell.angle_beta   90.00
_cell.angle_gamma   90.00
#
_symmetry.space_group_name_H-M   'P 1'
#
loop_
_entity.id
_entity.type
_entity.pdbx_description
1 polymer ?
#
loop_
_entity_poly.entity_id
_entity_poly.type
_entity_poly.pdbx_seq_one_letter_code
_entity_poly.pdbx_strand_id
1 'polypeptide(L)' 'MIVIKELLDNLHPNVGIISDCKESPSMNIIDSQSVKAAHYVDYKNGIDNNKKIKGRKLYIIVDIQGNLISISYLQSKHL' A
#
# COMPACT_ATOMS: atom_id res chain seq x y z
N MET A 1 -5.72 1.97 -8.43
CA MET A 1 -5.67 1.10 -7.24
C MET A 1 -6.23 -0.29 -7.54
N ILE A 2 -7.33 -0.40 -8.31
CA ILE A 2 -7.92 -1.68 -8.75
C ILE A 2 -6.90 -2.57 -9.49
N VAL A 3 -6.22 -2.03 -10.50
CA VAL A 3 -5.25 -2.79 -11.33
C VAL A 3 -4.09 -3.41 -10.53
N ILE A 4 -3.50 -2.68 -9.57
CA ILE A 4 -2.38 -3.21 -8.76
C ILE A 4 -2.86 -4.32 -7.85
N LYS A 5 -4.04 -4.15 -7.22
CA LYS A 5 -4.60 -5.17 -6.34
C LYS A 5 -4.91 -6.45 -7.13
N GLU A 6 -5.57 -6.33 -8.28
CA GLU A 6 -5.86 -7.48 -9.16
C GLU A 6 -4.59 -8.18 -9.63
N LEU A 7 -3.54 -7.43 -9.99
CA LEU A 7 -2.25 -8.00 -10.35
C LEU A 7 -1.65 -8.80 -9.18
N LEU A 8 -1.62 -8.22 -7.97
CA LEU A 8 -1.06 -8.87 -6.79
C LEU A 8 -1.87 -10.09 -6.37
N ASP A 9 -3.21 -10.02 -6.42
CA ASP A 9 -4.12 -11.13 -6.13
C ASP A 9 -3.88 -12.31 -7.09
N ASN A 10 -3.50 -12.06 -8.35
CA ASN A 10 -3.16 -13.11 -9.32
C ASN A 10 -1.72 -13.66 -9.17
N LEU A 11 -0.77 -12.86 -8.68
CA LEU A 11 0.64 -13.26 -8.56
C LEU A 11 0.94 -13.97 -7.24
N HIS A 12 0.28 -13.57 -6.14
CA HIS A 12 0.52 -14.12 -4.81
C HIS A 12 0.42 -15.65 -4.72
N PRO A 13 -0.63 -16.30 -5.27
CA PRO A 13 -0.74 -17.75 -5.23
C PRO A 13 0.45 -18.45 -5.92
N ASN A 14 0.93 -17.89 -7.05
CA ASN A 14 2.07 -18.44 -7.78
C ASN A 14 3.36 -18.34 -6.96
N VAL A 15 3.57 -17.20 -6.28
CA VAL A 15 4.72 -17.04 -5.38
C VAL A 15 4.66 -18.06 -4.25
N GLY A 16 3.49 -18.25 -3.64
CA GLY A 16 3.28 -19.26 -2.61
C GLY A 16 3.60 -20.68 -3.08
N ILE A 17 3.13 -21.08 -4.26
CA ILE A 17 3.42 -22.40 -4.85
C ILE A 17 4.92 -22.58 -5.11
N ILE A 18 5.60 -21.56 -5.66
CA ILE A 18 7.04 -21.63 -5.94
C ILE A 18 7.87 -21.74 -4.66
N SER A 19 7.41 -21.13 -3.57
CA SER A 19 8.11 -21.14 -2.28
C SER A 19 7.64 -22.24 -1.31
N ASP A 20 6.89 -23.24 -1.80
CA ASP A 20 6.28 -24.32 -1.01
C ASP A 20 5.46 -23.82 0.20
N CYS A 21 4.87 -22.64 0.06
CA CYS A 21 4.06 -21.95 1.05
C CYS A 21 2.57 -22.05 0.73
N LYS A 22 1.72 -21.76 1.72
CA LYS A 22 0.27 -21.71 1.50
C LYS A 22 -0.09 -20.61 0.50
N GLU A 23 -1.15 -20.83 -0.28
CA GLU A 23 -1.66 -19.90 -1.29
C GLU A 23 -2.06 -18.52 -0.73
N SER A 24 -2.35 -18.45 0.58
CA SER A 24 -2.58 -17.18 1.27
C SER A 24 -1.57 -16.98 2.41
N PRO A 25 -1.04 -15.75 2.57
CA PRO A 25 -0.10 -15.44 3.63
C PRO A 25 -0.78 -15.57 5.00
N SER A 26 -0.09 -16.22 5.95
CA SER A 26 -0.59 -16.45 7.30
C SER A 26 -0.62 -15.19 8.16
N MET A 27 0.22 -14.21 7.84
CA MET A 27 0.38 -12.97 8.59
C MET A 27 0.85 -11.84 7.68
N ASN A 28 0.39 -10.63 7.98
CA ASN A 28 0.73 -9.41 7.25
C ASN A 28 1.51 -8.44 8.14
N ILE A 29 2.56 -7.84 7.59
CA ILE A 29 3.34 -6.75 8.18
C ILE A 29 2.89 -5.44 7.53
N ILE A 30 2.57 -4.44 8.35
CA ILE A 30 2.12 -3.13 7.89
C ILE A 30 3.13 -2.07 8.30
N ASP A 31 3.65 -1.35 7.31
CA ASP A 31 4.48 -0.17 7.54
C ASP A 31 3.77 1.08 7.02
N SER A 32 3.82 2.17 7.81
CA SER A 32 3.19 3.44 7.46
C SER A 32 4.25 4.49 7.15
N GLN A 33 4.21 5.03 5.93
CA GLN A 33 5.22 5.97 5.44
C GLN A 33 4.59 7.30 5.06
N SER A 34 5.18 8.40 5.53
CA SER A 34 4.76 9.75 5.15
C SER A 34 5.61 10.24 3.98
N VAL A 35 5.02 10.32 2.79
CA VAL A 35 5.70 10.75 1.55
C VAL A 35 5.34 12.19 1.25
N LYS A 36 6.36 13.05 1.16
CA LYS A 36 6.19 14.48 0.85
C LYS A 36 5.96 14.70 -0.65
N ALA A 37 5.10 15.65 -0.99
CA ALA A 37 4.94 16.11 -2.37
C ALA A 37 5.93 17.25 -2.68
N ALA A 38 6.34 17.38 -3.94
CA ALA A 38 7.19 18.48 -4.37
C ALA A 38 6.47 19.84 -4.29
N HIS A 39 7.25 20.93 -4.27
CA HIS A 39 6.74 22.27 -3.95
C HIS A 39 5.66 22.78 -4.92
N TYR A 40 5.75 22.44 -6.20
CA TYR A 40 4.87 22.95 -7.26
C TYR A 40 3.82 21.93 -7.75
N VAL A 41 3.62 20.83 -7.03
CA VAL A 41 2.64 19.83 -7.42
C VAL A 41 1.33 20.11 -6.70
N ASP A 42 0.30 20.44 -7.46
CA ASP A 42 -1.04 20.83 -6.97
C ASP A 42 -1.90 19.61 -6.55
N TYR A 43 -1.28 18.45 -6.35
CA TYR A 43 -2.02 17.21 -6.13
C TYR A 43 -2.42 17.02 -4.67
N LYS A 44 -3.72 16.71 -4.50
CA LYS A 44 -4.42 16.05 -3.37
C LYS A 44 -3.61 15.90 -2.09
N ASN A 45 -3.86 16.81 -1.15
CA ASN A 45 -3.42 16.70 0.24
C ASN A 45 -3.85 15.35 0.82
N GLY A 46 -2.88 14.61 1.37
CA GLY A 46 -3.15 13.40 2.14
C GLY A 46 -3.61 13.73 3.55
N ILE A 47 -4.02 12.70 4.28
CA ILE A 47 -4.31 12.80 5.71
C ILE A 47 -3.25 11.99 6.47
N ASP A 48 -2.64 12.59 7.48
CA ASP A 48 -1.80 11.90 8.47
C ASP A 48 -2.21 12.39 9.85
N ASN A 49 -2.55 11.46 10.75
CA ASN A 49 -3.03 11.76 12.10
C ASN A 49 -4.14 12.84 12.15
N ASN A 50 -5.17 12.67 11.33
CA ASN A 50 -6.30 13.61 11.17
C ASN A 50 -5.91 15.05 10.72
N LYS A 51 -4.67 15.25 10.26
CA LYS A 51 -4.21 16.53 9.71
C LYS A 51 -4.01 16.41 8.20
N LYS A 52 -4.41 17.44 7.46
CA LYS A 52 -4.06 17.55 6.04
C LYS A 52 -2.56 17.80 5.93
N ILE A 53 -1.89 17.02 5.08
CA ILE A 53 -0.46 17.15 4.82
C ILE A 53 -0.20 17.41 3.33
N LYS A 54 0.87 18.18 3.03
CA LYS A 54 1.39 18.34 1.66
C LYS A 54 2.20 17.10 1.27
N GLY A 55 1.48 16.04 0.93
CA GLY A 55 2.03 14.71 0.76
C GLY A 55 0.95 13.65 0.94
N ARG A 56 1.35 12.41 1.19
CA ARG A 56 0.45 11.28 1.44
C ARG A 56 0.96 10.42 2.58
N LYS A 57 0.05 9.92 3.40
CA LYS A 57 0.33 8.79 4.27
C LYS A 57 0.05 7.52 3.46
N LEU A 58 1.10 6.76 3.21
CA LEU A 58 1.04 5.45 2.55
C LEU A 58 1.08 4.35 3.61
N TYR A 59 0.41 3.25 3.32
CA TYR A 59 0.47 2.01 4.06
C TYR A 59 0.92 0.92 3.09
N ILE A 60 2.06 0.32 3.38
CA ILE A 60 2.61 -0.80 2.64
C ILE A 60 2.33 -2.04 3.46
N ILE A 61 1.70 -3.03 2.82
CA ILE A 61 1.33 -4.29 3.45
C ILE A 61 2.07 -5.39 2.71
N VAL A 62 2.89 -6.14 3.44
CA VAL A 62 3.65 -7.29 2.93
C VAL A 62 3.37 -8.53 3.77
N ASP A 63 3.68 -9.71 3.25
CA ASP A 63 3.68 -10.93 4.05
C ASP A 63 4.97 -11.10 4.86
N ILE A 64 5.11 -12.24 5.55
CA ILE A 64 6.30 -12.59 6.33
C ILE A 64 7.57 -12.79 5.50
N GLN A 65 7.44 -13.05 4.20
CA GLN A 65 8.56 -13.20 3.26
C GLN A 65 8.92 -11.86 2.59
N GLY A 66 8.14 -10.79 2.84
CA GLY A 66 8.32 -9.48 2.24
C GLY A 66 7.61 -9.32 0.89
N ASN A 67 6.77 -10.28 0.47
CA ASN A 67 6.01 -10.16 -0.77
C ASN A 67 4.92 -9.10 -0.60
N LEU A 68 4.81 -8.20 -1.57
CA LEU A 68 3.86 -7.10 -1.52
C LEU A 68 2.43 -7.62 -1.65
N ILE A 69 1.57 -7.36 -0.67
CA ILE A 69 0.15 -7.71 -0.70
C ILE A 69 -0.68 -6.53 -1.19
N SER A 70 -0.41 -5.34 -0.66
CA SER A 70 -1.20 -4.15 -1.00
C SER A 70 -0.45 -2.86 -0.67
N ILE A 71 -0.78 -1.81 -1.42
CA ILE A 71 -0.38 -0.43 -1.12
C ILE A 71 -1.65 0.41 -1.08
N SER A 72 -1.84 1.14 0.01
CA SER A 72 -2.95 2.07 0.17
C SER A 72 -2.47 3.42 0.67
N TYR A 73 -3.27 4.46 0.47
CA TYR A 73 -3.01 5.78 1.03
C TYR A 73 -4.31 6.45 1.45
N LEU A 74 -4.20 7.37 2.40
CA LEU A 74 -5.31 8.25 2.77
C LEU A 74 -5.24 9.54 1.94
N GLN A 75 -6.32 9.82 1.22
CA GLN A 75 -6.54 11.11 0.55
C GLN A 75 -7.53 11.94 1.35
N SER A 76 -7.24 13.25 1.47
CA SER A 76 -8.26 14.20 1.89
C SER A 76 -9.39 14.17 0.86
N LYS A 77 -10.62 13.96 1.32
CA LYS A 77 -11.80 14.30 0.50
C LYS A 77 -11.76 15.81 0.26
N HIS A 78 -12.01 16.22 -0.98
CA HIS A 78 -12.38 17.60 -1.25
C HIS A 78 -13.77 17.81 -0.65
N LEU A 79 -13.86 18.72 0.32
CA LEU A 79 -15.08 19.50 0.52
C LEU A 79 -15.03 20.66 -0.48
#